data_AF-A0A9W4TR64-F1
#
_entry.id   AF-A0A9W4TR64-F1
#
_cell.length_a   1.000
_cell.length_b   1.000
_cell.length_c   1.000
_cell.angle_alpha   90.00
_cell.angle_beta   90.00
_cell.angle_gamma   90.00
#
_symmetry.space_group_name_H-M   'P 1'
#
loop_
_entity.id
_entity.type
_entity.pdbx_description
1 polymer ?
#
loop_
_entity_poly.entity_id
_entity_poly.type
_entity_poly.pdbx_seq_one_letter_code
_entity_poly.pdbx_strand_id
1 'polypeptide(L)'
;MTNYTKKQPQITFPKIVKKQGMIVPYLRGEYQVEKQVDSDNPKRVTTRLRRKSVYDEMLNRGSITKEQRDYAEKYAILCEKALGRTGDLYAKMNFMRDGVGCSWEPSAAQHEAYEKLFKLWNEIGRYHKEILNMIVLGNMSTKDISQAMKLNLHYTMGQVLSTFILLEEAFENVFVK
;
A
#
# COMPACT_ATOMS: atom_id res chain seq x y z
N MET A 1 43.90 -15.49 -29.28
CA MET A 1 42.69 -15.72 -28.46
C MET A 1 42.15 -14.35 -28.04
N THR A 2 41.06 -13.90 -28.66
CA THR A 2 40.41 -12.62 -28.36
C THR A 2 39.48 -12.81 -27.17
N ASN A 3 39.85 -12.23 -26.02
CA ASN A 3 39.01 -12.21 -24.82
C ASN A 3 37.82 -11.28 -25.06
N TYR A 4 36.64 -11.86 -25.30
CA TYR A 4 35.39 -11.14 -25.27
C TYR A 4 35.02 -10.83 -23.82
N THR A 5 35.40 -9.65 -23.34
CA THR A 5 34.87 -9.11 -22.08
C THR A 5 33.38 -8.83 -22.28
N LYS A 6 32.51 -9.74 -21.81
CA LYS A 6 31.06 -9.49 -21.74
C LYS A 6 30.86 -8.23 -20.90
N LYS A 7 30.52 -7.12 -21.55
CA LYS A 7 30.06 -5.90 -20.87
C LYS A 7 28.88 -6.29 -19.99
N GLN A 8 29.02 -6.14 -18.68
CA GLN A 8 27.89 -6.27 -17.77
C GLN A 8 26.80 -5.29 -18.24
N PRO A 9 25.53 -5.71 -18.34
CA PRO A 9 24.46 -4.80 -18.72
C PRO A 9 24.42 -3.65 -17.70
N GLN A 10 24.65 -2.42 -18.16
CA GLN A 10 24.45 -1.24 -17.32
C GLN A 10 22.96 -1.20 -16.95
N ILE A 11 22.67 -1.46 -15.68
CA ILE A 11 21.31 -1.39 -15.16
C ILE A 11 20.86 0.06 -15.20
N THR A 12 20.11 0.42 -16.24
CA THR A 12 19.53 1.77 -16.40
C THR A 12 18.17 1.85 -15.73
N PHE A 13 18.08 2.61 -14.63
CA PHE A 13 16.82 2.89 -13.95
C PHE A 13 16.00 3.99 -14.65
N PRO A 14 14.65 3.90 -14.62
CA PRO A 14 13.79 4.98 -15.10
C PRO A 14 14.12 6.32 -14.44
N LYS A 15 14.08 7.41 -15.22
CA LYS A 15 14.44 8.76 -14.74
C LYS A 15 13.63 9.19 -13.51
N ILE A 16 12.35 8.82 -13.45
CA ILE A 16 11.47 9.14 -12.31
C ILE A 16 11.89 8.43 -11.02
N VAL A 17 12.32 7.16 -11.12
CA VAL A 17 12.81 6.37 -9.99
C VAL A 17 14.07 7.01 -9.39
N LYS A 18 14.99 7.46 -10.26
CA LYS A 18 16.20 8.18 -9.84
C LYS A 18 15.86 9.53 -9.20
N LYS A 19 15.00 10.33 -9.84
CA LYS A 19 14.61 11.67 -9.37
C LYS A 19 13.95 11.64 -7.99
N GLN A 20 13.19 10.60 -7.70
CA GLN A 20 12.49 10.44 -6.42
C GLN A 20 13.29 9.68 -5.35
N GLY A 21 14.53 9.25 -5.64
CA GLY A 21 15.35 8.51 -4.68
C GLY A 21 14.85 7.08 -4.39
N MET A 22 13.98 6.53 -5.23
CA MET A 22 13.26 5.27 -4.98
C MET A 22 13.93 4.06 -5.67
N ILE A 23 15.23 4.12 -5.95
CA ILE A 23 15.95 3.07 -6.69
C ILE A 23 15.88 1.72 -5.97
N VAL A 24 16.09 1.70 -4.64
CA VAL A 24 16.09 0.47 -3.85
C VAL A 24 14.69 -0.15 -3.75
N PRO A 25 13.63 0.59 -3.37
CA PRO A 25 12.25 0.07 -3.42
C PRO A 25 11.81 -0.40 -4.82
N TYR A 26 12.22 0.32 -5.87
CA TYR A 26 11.93 -0.07 -7.24
C TYR A 26 12.61 -1.39 -7.63
N LEU A 27 13.88 -1.58 -7.25
CA LEU A 27 14.60 -2.84 -7.46
C LEU A 27 13.98 -4.03 -6.72
N ARG A 28 13.38 -3.79 -5.55
CA ARG A 28 12.64 -4.78 -4.77
C ARG A 28 11.27 -5.12 -5.37
N GLY A 29 10.86 -4.44 -6.44
CA GLY A 29 9.55 -4.65 -7.09
C GLY A 29 8.38 -4.01 -6.34
N GLU A 30 8.64 -3.15 -5.36
CA GLU A 30 7.62 -2.46 -4.56
C GLU A 30 6.93 -1.34 -5.36
N TYR A 31 7.59 -0.83 -6.41
CA TYR A 31 7.08 0.23 -7.26
C TYR A 31 7.13 -0.16 -8.74
N GLN A 32 6.12 0.26 -9.48
CA GLN A 32 6.03 0.15 -10.93
C GLN A 32 5.91 1.54 -11.55
N VAL A 33 6.43 1.67 -12.77
CA VAL A 33 6.29 2.90 -13.56
C VAL A 33 5.04 2.75 -14.41
N GLU A 34 4.07 3.64 -14.19
CA GLU A 34 2.80 3.64 -14.92
C GLU A 34 2.65 4.95 -15.70
N LYS A 35 2.06 4.87 -16.90
CA LYS A 35 1.67 6.06 -17.67
C LYS A 35 0.19 6.30 -17.42
N GLN A 36 -0.13 7.37 -16.71
CA GLN A 36 -1.52 7.75 -16.44
C GLN A 36 -1.80 9.16 -16.96
N VAL A 37 -3.06 9.38 -17.31
CA VAL A 37 -3.56 10.72 -17.63
C VAL A 37 -3.40 11.61 -16.41
N ASP A 38 -2.92 12.84 -16.63
CA ASP A 38 -2.77 13.81 -15.57
C ASP A 38 -4.14 14.17 -14.99
N SER A 39 -4.29 14.01 -13.68
CA SER A 39 -5.52 14.32 -12.94
C SER A 39 -5.93 15.78 -13.10
N ASP A 40 -4.95 16.68 -13.26
CA ASP A 40 -5.18 18.11 -13.40
C ASP A 40 -5.28 18.55 -14.88
N ASN A 41 -4.86 17.68 -15.82
CA ASN A 41 -4.94 17.95 -17.24
C ASN A 41 -5.19 16.66 -18.05
N PRO A 42 -6.45 16.37 -18.39
CA PRO A 42 -6.83 15.15 -19.10
C PRO A 42 -6.18 14.95 -20.47
N LYS A 43 -5.59 15.99 -21.06
CA LYS A 43 -4.90 15.94 -22.35
C LYS A 43 -3.42 15.52 -22.25
N ARG A 44 -2.88 15.38 -21.04
CA ARG A 44 -1.49 15.00 -20.80
C ARG A 44 -1.41 13.59 -20.20
N VAL A 45 -0.50 12.78 -20.73
CA VAL A 45 -0.12 11.50 -20.12
C VAL A 45 1.19 11.69 -19.39
N THR A 46 1.18 11.50 -18.07
CA THR A 46 2.34 11.61 -17.21
C THR A 46 2.84 10.23 -16.81
N THR A 47 4.16 10.08 -16.74
CA THR A 47 4.79 8.87 -16.19
C THR A 47 4.87 9.06 -14.69
N ARG A 48 4.21 8.20 -13.92
CA ARG A 48 4.16 8.23 -12.45
C ARG A 48 4.82 6.97 -11.89
N LEU A 49 5.45 7.11 -10.72
CA LEU A 49 5.95 5.97 -9.96
C LEU A 49 4.88 5.58 -8.96
N ARG A 50 4.32 4.38 -9.08
CA ARG A 50 3.21 3.89 -8.26
C ARG A 50 3.60 2.63 -7.52
N ARG A 51 3.11 2.45 -6.30
CA ARG A 51 3.32 1.22 -5.55
C ARG A 51 2.63 0.05 -6.24
N LYS A 52 3.32 -1.08 -6.41
CA LYS A 52 2.68 -2.31 -6.87
C LYS A 52 1.78 -2.81 -5.74
N SER A 53 0.51 -3.02 -6.06
CA SER A 53 -0.53 -3.27 -5.07
C SER A 53 -1.36 -4.49 -5.44
N VAL A 54 -1.47 -5.47 -4.55
CA VAL A 54 -2.28 -6.68 -4.74
C VAL A 54 -3.73 -6.34 -5.02
N TYR A 55 -4.25 -5.24 -4.46
CA TYR A 55 -5.62 -4.80 -4.71
C TYR A 55 -5.86 -4.29 -6.14
N ASP A 56 -4.83 -3.91 -6.91
CA ASP A 56 -4.99 -3.65 -8.35
C ASP A 56 -5.19 -4.97 -9.12
N GLU A 57 -4.51 -6.05 -8.70
CA GLU A 57 -4.73 -7.38 -9.27
C GLU A 57 -6.12 -7.91 -8.90
N MET A 58 -6.60 -7.64 -7.69
CA MET A 58 -7.95 -7.99 -7.25
C MET A 58 -9.02 -7.24 -8.06
N LEU A 59 -8.81 -5.95 -8.35
CA LEU A 59 -9.69 -5.18 -9.22
C LEU A 59 -9.72 -5.76 -10.64
N ASN A 60 -8.56 -6.08 -11.21
CA ASN A 60 -8.47 -6.65 -12.56
C ASN A 60 -9.16 -8.03 -12.69
N ARG A 61 -9.26 -8.78 -11.59
CA ARG A 61 -9.98 -10.06 -11.52
C ARG A 61 -11.47 -9.90 -11.19
N GLY A 62 -11.95 -8.68 -10.97
CA GLY A 62 -13.33 -8.40 -10.56
C GLY A 62 -13.65 -8.86 -9.13
N SER A 63 -12.64 -9.07 -8.28
CA SER A 63 -12.84 -9.49 -6.89
C SER A 63 -13.26 -8.34 -5.96
N ILE A 64 -12.89 -7.10 -6.31
CA ILE A 64 -13.29 -5.89 -5.59
C ILE A 64 -13.74 -4.84 -6.59
N THR A 65 -14.54 -3.87 -6.13
CA THR A 65 -14.98 -2.74 -6.95
C THR A 65 -13.86 -1.71 -7.10
N LYS A 66 -14.02 -0.80 -8.07
CA LYS A 66 -13.11 0.35 -8.22
C LYS A 66 -13.09 1.22 -6.97
N GLU A 67 -14.25 1.39 -6.34
CA GLU A 67 -14.42 2.17 -5.13
C GLU A 67 -13.67 1.56 -3.94
N GLN A 68 -13.79 0.26 -3.71
CA GLN A 68 -13.02 -0.47 -2.69
C GLN A 68 -11.51 -0.37 -2.91
N ARG A 69 -11.06 -0.45 -4.16
CA ARG A 69 -9.66 -0.22 -4.51
C ARG A 69 -9.23 1.21 -4.18
N ASP A 70 -10.06 2.20 -4.47
CA ASP A 70 -9.74 3.61 -4.21
C ASP A 70 -9.71 3.90 -2.71
N TYR A 71 -10.57 3.26 -1.90
CA TYR A 71 -10.50 3.32 -0.44
C TYR A 71 -9.24 2.64 0.12
N ALA A 72 -8.80 1.51 -0.43
CA ALA A 72 -7.53 0.89 -0.04
C ALA A 72 -6.33 1.79 -0.33
N GLU A 73 -6.32 2.48 -1.47
CA GLU A 73 -5.28 3.47 -1.78
C GLU A 73 -5.33 4.66 -0.80
N LYS A 74 -6.52 5.19 -0.50
CA LYS A 74 -6.70 6.25 0.51
C LYS A 74 -6.21 5.82 1.89
N TYR A 75 -6.48 4.57 2.28
CA TYR A 75 -5.98 3.99 3.53
C TYR A 75 -4.45 3.89 3.55
N ALA A 76 -3.82 3.43 2.46
CA ALA A 76 -2.37 3.40 2.34
C ALA A 76 -1.76 4.79 2.55
N ILE A 77 -2.31 5.81 1.88
CA ILE A 77 -1.87 7.20 1.97
C ILE A 77 -2.04 7.74 3.40
N LEU A 78 -3.15 7.43 4.07
CA LEU A 78 -3.37 7.83 5.47
C LEU A 78 -2.31 7.21 6.39
N CYS A 79 -2.01 5.92 6.22
CA CYS A 79 -0.95 5.23 6.96
C CYS A 79 0.42 5.88 6.72
N GLU A 80 0.76 6.25 5.49
CA GLU A 80 2.01 6.96 5.17
C GLU A 80 2.08 8.34 5.84
N LYS A 81 0.98 9.10 5.76
CA LYS A 81 0.86 10.44 6.36
C LYS A 81 1.01 10.38 7.88
N ALA A 82 0.35 9.42 8.54
CA ALA A 82 0.42 9.27 9.99
C ALA A 82 1.82 8.83 10.47
N LEU A 83 2.53 7.99 9.72
CA LEU A 83 3.85 7.45 10.10
C LEU A 83 5.03 8.33 9.66
N GLY A 84 4.75 9.46 9.00
CA GLY A 84 5.64 10.61 8.90
C GLY A 84 6.92 10.48 8.10
N ARG A 85 7.20 9.33 7.45
CA ARG A 85 8.30 9.18 6.49
C ARG A 85 7.92 8.16 5.42
N THR A 86 7.90 8.60 4.17
CA THR A 86 8.04 7.77 2.97
C THR A 86 9.38 7.06 3.05
N GLY A 87 9.35 5.78 3.43
CA GLY A 87 10.54 5.00 3.66
C GLY A 87 10.19 3.73 4.40
N ASP A 88 9.78 2.73 3.63
CA ASP A 88 9.54 1.35 4.04
C ASP A 88 8.41 1.17 5.07
N LEU A 89 7.18 1.14 4.54
CA LEU A 89 5.95 0.89 5.28
C LEU A 89 5.95 -0.52 5.94
N TYR A 90 6.71 -1.46 5.37
CA TYR A 90 6.87 -2.83 5.85
C TYR A 90 7.82 -2.91 7.05
N ALA A 91 8.92 -2.15 7.03
CA ALA A 91 9.80 -2.02 8.19
C ALA A 91 9.08 -1.44 9.40
N LYS A 92 8.02 -0.65 9.17
CA LYS A 92 7.23 0.02 10.21
C LYS A 92 6.01 -0.73 10.72
N MET A 93 5.55 -1.78 10.05
CA MET A 93 4.55 -2.67 10.63
C MET A 93 5.03 -3.33 11.93
N ASN A 94 6.35 -3.49 12.11
CA ASN A 94 6.94 -3.91 13.38
C ASN A 94 6.85 -2.84 14.48
N PHE A 95 6.82 -1.55 14.15
CA PHE A 95 6.58 -0.46 15.11
C PHE A 95 5.11 -0.35 15.55
N MET A 96 4.16 -0.83 14.73
CA MET A 96 2.77 -0.94 15.14
C MET A 96 2.49 -2.14 16.05
N ARG A 97 3.50 -2.99 16.32
CA ARG A 97 3.35 -4.17 17.17
C ARG A 97 3.74 -3.98 18.63
N ASP A 98 4.60 -3.03 18.99
CA ASP A 98 4.95 -2.81 20.40
C ASP A 98 5.39 -1.37 20.68
N GLY A 99 4.95 -0.84 21.82
CA GLY A 99 5.23 0.51 22.32
C GLY A 99 6.69 0.75 22.70
N VAL A 100 7.57 0.87 21.70
CA VAL A 100 8.97 1.22 21.93
C VAL A 100 9.18 2.71 21.68
N GLY A 101 9.46 3.41 22.78
CA GLY A 101 9.68 4.84 22.87
C GLY A 101 10.90 5.33 22.09
N CYS A 102 10.64 6.25 21.18
CA CYS A 102 11.51 7.37 20.89
C CYS A 102 10.61 8.60 20.88
N SER A 103 11.04 9.68 21.53
CA SER A 103 10.29 10.95 21.62
C SER A 103 10.13 11.55 20.22
N TRP A 104 9.09 11.09 19.54
CA TRP A 104 8.65 11.59 18.26
C TRP A 104 7.41 12.43 18.53
N GLU A 105 7.51 13.74 18.31
CA GLU A 105 6.33 14.61 18.32
C GLU A 105 5.72 14.58 16.91
N PRO A 106 4.49 14.06 16.74
CA PRO A 106 3.79 14.14 15.48
C PRO A 106 3.57 15.60 15.08
N SER A 107 3.77 15.93 13.81
CA SER A 107 3.26 17.18 13.23
C SER A 107 1.72 17.20 13.28
N ALA A 108 1.11 18.39 13.24
CA ALA A 108 -0.35 18.52 13.22
C ALA A 108 -1.00 17.69 12.10
N ALA A 109 -0.37 17.61 10.92
CA ALA A 109 -0.84 16.78 9.80
C ALA A 109 -0.72 15.27 10.07
N GLN A 110 0.29 14.83 10.83
CA GLN A 110 0.44 13.44 11.26
C GLN A 110 -0.62 13.08 12.30
N HIS A 111 -0.89 13.99 13.23
CA HIS A 111 -1.93 13.82 14.24
C HIS A 111 -3.32 13.68 13.60
N GLU A 112 -3.68 14.60 12.70
CA GLU A 112 -4.96 14.54 11.96
C GLU A 112 -5.10 13.25 11.15
N ALA A 113 -4.02 12.80 10.49
CA ALA A 113 -4.02 11.54 9.76
C ALA A 113 -4.20 10.33 10.71
N TYR A 114 -3.57 10.37 11.88
CA TYR A 114 -3.70 9.32 12.88
C TYR A 114 -5.10 9.25 13.49
N GLU A 115 -5.73 10.38 13.80
CA GLU A 115 -7.12 10.41 14.29
C GLU A 115 -8.09 9.78 13.27
N LYS A 116 -7.91 10.11 11.99
CA LYS A 116 -8.70 9.51 10.89
C LYS A 116 -8.49 8.01 10.79
N LEU A 117 -7.24 7.55 10.87
CA LEU A 117 -6.93 6.11 10.90
C LEU A 117 -7.53 5.42 12.12
N PHE A 118 -7.48 6.06 13.28
CA PHE A 118 -7.99 5.48 14.51
C PHE A 118 -9.50 5.25 14.43
N LYS A 119 -10.25 6.21 13.86
CA LYS A 119 -11.68 6.03 13.57
C LYS A 119 -11.93 4.86 12.62
N LEU A 120 -11.21 4.81 11.49
CA LEU A 120 -11.31 3.68 10.54
C LEU A 120 -11.01 2.33 11.21
N TRP A 121 -9.97 2.26 12.06
CA TRP A 121 -9.60 1.04 12.77
C TRP A 121 -10.67 0.57 13.76
N ASN A 122 -11.37 1.50 14.41
CA ASN A 122 -12.44 1.18 15.33
C ASN A 122 -13.66 0.62 14.59
N GLU A 123 -14.03 1.21 13.45
CA GLU A 123 -15.15 0.73 12.61
C GLU A 123 -14.88 -0.66 12.02
N ILE A 124 -13.67 -0.88 11.48
CA ILE A 124 -13.30 -2.13 10.80
C ILE A 124 -13.07 -3.27 11.81
N GLY A 125 -12.64 -2.94 13.02
CA GLY A 125 -12.31 -3.91 14.06
C GLY A 125 -10.94 -4.56 13.88
N ARG A 126 -10.41 -5.12 14.98
CA ARG A 126 -9.01 -5.59 15.10
C ARG A 126 -8.65 -6.66 14.07
N TYR A 127 -9.54 -7.63 13.85
CA TYR A 127 -9.30 -8.77 12.97
C TYR A 127 -9.18 -8.33 11.50
N HIS A 128 -10.16 -7.57 11.00
CA HIS A 128 -10.15 -7.08 9.63
C HIS A 128 -9.09 -6.01 9.40
N LYS A 129 -8.73 -5.21 10.41
CA LYS A 129 -7.57 -4.32 10.37
C LYS A 129 -6.28 -5.09 10.10
N GLU A 130 -6.07 -6.23 10.75
CA GLU A 130 -4.85 -7.02 10.54
C GLU A 130 -4.77 -7.55 9.11
N ILE A 131 -5.88 -8.09 8.58
CA ILE A 131 -5.99 -8.51 7.18
C ILE A 131 -5.75 -7.32 6.24
N LEU A 132 -6.38 -6.18 6.51
CA LEU A 132 -6.23 -4.96 5.71
C LEU A 132 -4.77 -4.51 5.66
N ASN A 133 -4.09 -4.56 6.79
CA ASN A 133 -2.67 -4.23 6.87
C ASN A 133 -1.82 -5.23 6.09
N MET A 134 -2.09 -6.54 6.20
CA MET A 134 -1.38 -7.54 5.38
C MET A 134 -1.55 -7.29 3.87
N ILE A 135 -2.72 -6.83 3.43
CA ILE A 135 -2.98 -6.53 2.01
C ILE A 135 -2.37 -5.18 1.61
N VAL A 136 -2.78 -4.09 2.26
CA VAL A 136 -2.48 -2.73 1.80
C VAL A 136 -1.07 -2.32 2.19
N LEU A 137 -0.62 -2.70 3.38
CA LEU A 137 0.71 -2.37 3.86
C LEU A 137 1.70 -3.49 3.59
N GLY A 138 1.26 -4.75 3.67
CA GLY A 138 2.05 -5.96 3.44
C GLY A 138 2.05 -6.46 1.99
N ASN A 139 1.22 -5.91 1.10
CA ASN A 139 1.09 -6.35 -0.29
C ASN A 139 0.99 -7.89 -0.43
N MET A 140 0.35 -8.54 0.54
CA MET A 140 0.23 -9.99 0.61
C MET A 140 -0.95 -10.45 -0.24
N SER A 141 -0.76 -11.52 -1.01
CA SER A 141 -1.88 -12.17 -1.69
C SER A 141 -2.76 -12.92 -0.68
N THR A 142 -4.00 -13.23 -1.05
CA THR A 142 -4.89 -14.05 -0.22
C THR A 142 -4.25 -15.40 0.15
N LYS A 143 -3.44 -15.96 -0.75
CA LYS A 143 -2.67 -17.18 -0.48
C LYS A 143 -1.64 -16.96 0.63
N ASP A 144 -0.87 -15.89 0.55
CA ASP A 144 0.15 -15.57 1.57
C ASP A 144 -0.49 -15.29 2.93
N ILE A 145 -1.64 -14.61 2.95
CA ILE A 145 -2.42 -14.35 4.17
C ILE A 145 -2.92 -15.67 4.76
N SER A 146 -3.43 -16.58 3.94
CA SER A 146 -3.91 -17.89 4.42
C SER A 146 -2.80 -18.69 5.10
N GLN A 147 -1.58 -18.62 4.57
CA GLN A 147 -0.40 -19.25 5.16
C GLN A 147 0.05 -18.56 6.45
N ALA A 148 0.11 -17.23 6.45
CA ALA A 148 0.52 -16.44 7.62
C ALA A 148 -0.43 -16.61 8.81
N MET A 149 -1.74 -16.66 8.54
CA MET A 149 -2.77 -16.83 9.56
C MET A 149 -3.07 -18.31 9.86
N LYS A 150 -2.47 -19.26 9.12
CA LYS A 150 -2.73 -20.70 9.20
C LYS A 150 -4.23 -21.03 9.05
N LEU A 151 -4.88 -20.37 8.09
CA LEU A 151 -6.30 -20.52 7.77
C LEU A 151 -6.50 -21.24 6.44
N ASN A 152 -7.70 -21.80 6.25
CA ASN A 152 -8.09 -22.34 4.96
C ASN A 152 -8.20 -21.21 3.92
N LEU A 153 -7.66 -21.42 2.71
CA LEU A 153 -7.65 -20.42 1.65
C LEU A 153 -9.03 -19.89 1.29
N HIS A 154 -10.04 -20.75 1.20
CA HIS A 154 -11.40 -20.34 0.86
C HIS A 154 -12.02 -19.46 1.94
N TYR A 155 -11.79 -19.82 3.21
CA TYR A 155 -12.17 -18.97 4.33
C TYR A 155 -11.44 -17.62 4.29
N THR A 156 -10.13 -17.63 4.05
CA THR A 156 -9.34 -16.40 3.92
C THR A 156 -9.83 -15.51 2.78
N MET A 157 -10.25 -16.08 1.64
CA MET A 157 -10.87 -15.31 0.56
C MET A 157 -12.12 -14.56 1.05
N GLY A 158 -13.02 -15.25 1.77
CA GLY A 158 -14.20 -14.61 2.35
C GLY A 158 -13.85 -13.49 3.33
N GLN A 159 -12.84 -13.69 4.18
CA GLN A 159 -12.39 -12.68 5.13
C GLN A 159 -11.74 -11.46 4.45
N VAL A 160 -10.95 -11.69 3.39
CA VAL A 160 -10.36 -10.61 2.59
C VAL A 160 -11.46 -9.76 1.94
N LEU A 161 -12.47 -10.38 1.33
CA LEU A 161 -13.58 -9.63 0.72
C LEU A 161 -14.38 -8.85 1.77
N SER A 162 -14.70 -9.48 2.90
CA SER A 162 -15.36 -8.82 4.03
C SER A 162 -14.57 -7.62 4.55
N THR A 163 -13.24 -7.71 4.59
CA THR A 163 -12.37 -6.57 4.96
C THR A 163 -12.52 -5.38 4.00
N PHE A 164 -12.66 -5.60 2.69
CA PHE A 164 -12.86 -4.49 1.73
C PHE A 164 -14.25 -3.86 1.85
N ILE A 165 -15.28 -4.66 2.14
CA ILE A 165 -16.64 -4.15 2.41
C ILE A 165 -16.63 -3.26 3.66
N LEU A 166 -16.04 -3.76 4.77
CA LEU A 166 -15.93 -2.99 6.01
C LEU A 166 -15.08 -1.73 5.84
N LEU A 167 -14.05 -1.77 4.99
CA LEU A 167 -13.25 -0.60 4.68
C LEU A 167 -14.08 0.48 4.00
N GLU A 168 -14.86 0.10 2.98
CA GLU A 168 -15.78 0.98 2.27
C GLU A 168 -16.81 1.60 3.23
N GLU A 169 -17.50 0.78 4.03
CA GLU A 169 -18.46 1.23 5.04
C GLU A 169 -17.82 2.18 6.07
N ALA A 170 -16.61 1.88 6.54
CA ALA A 170 -15.88 2.72 7.47
C ALA A 170 -15.51 4.08 6.86
N PHE A 171 -15.11 4.11 5.59
CA PHE A 171 -14.82 5.37 4.91
C PHE A 171 -16.08 6.22 4.71
N GLU A 172 -17.19 5.61 4.33
CA GLU A 172 -18.48 6.30 4.21
C GLU A 172 -18.91 6.88 5.57
N ASN A 173 -18.80 6.11 6.64
CA ASN A 173 -19.19 6.58 7.98
C ASN A 173 -18.26 7.66 8.55
N VAL A 174 -16.96 7.62 8.26
CA VAL A 174 -15.98 8.56 8.85
C VAL A 174 -15.85 9.86 8.04
N PHE A 175 -16.12 9.83 6.73
CA PHE A 175 -15.82 10.94 5.83
C PHE A 175 -17.01 11.51 5.04
N VAL A 176 -18.14 10.80 4.97
CA VAL A 176 -19.33 11.27 4.22
C VAL A 176 -20.45 11.74 5.15
N LYS A 177 -20.45 11.32 6.42
CA LYS A 177 -21.31 11.87 7.49
C LYS A 177 -20.58 12.96 8.29
#